data_AF-A0A969QAS5-F1
#
_entry.id   AF-A0A969QAS5-F1
#
_cell.length_a   1.000
_cell.length_b   1.000
_cell.length_c   1.000
_cell.angle_alpha   90.00
_cell.angle_beta   90.00
_cell.angle_gamma   90.00
#
_symmetry.space_group_name_H-M   'P 1'
#
loop_
_entity.id
_entity.type
_entity.pdbx_description
1 polymer ?
#
loop_
_entity_poly.entity_id
_entity_poly.type
_entity_poly.pdbx_seq_one_letter_code
_entity_poly.pdbx_strand_id
1 'polypeptide(L)'
;MSYPRIFADFHNADEQSRLRLNCVGTIEDLSRQNIKLQNGQLLTLYSEELEVDGVVQYSEEESLWVAVIDWEQIRQVEDMLLQTTV
;
A
#
# COMPACT_ATOMS: atom_id res chain seq x y z
N MET A 1 6.22 3.79 14.56
CA MET A 1 7.23 3.75 13.48
C MET A 1 6.46 3.79 12.17
N SER A 2 6.81 4.68 11.24
CA SER A 2 6.10 4.76 9.96
C SER A 2 6.63 3.66 9.04
N TYR A 3 5.74 2.84 8.48
CA TYR A 3 6.11 1.92 7.41
C TYR A 3 6.34 2.70 6.11
N PRO A 4 7.06 2.12 5.13
CA PRO A 4 7.13 2.71 3.80
C PRO A 4 5.74 2.85 3.20
N ARG A 5 5.44 4.05 2.68
CA ARG A 5 4.16 4.35 2.06
C ARG A 5 4.24 4.01 0.58
N ILE A 6 3.42 3.07 0.12
CA ILE A 6 3.43 2.59 -1.26
C ILE A 6 2.03 2.77 -1.83
N PHE A 7 1.93 3.36 -3.01
CA PHE A 7 0.66 3.44 -3.70
C PHE A 7 0.08 2.04 -3.98
N ALA A 8 -1.22 1.86 -3.75
CA ALA A 8 -1.97 0.70 -4.21
C ALA A 8 -3.40 1.11 -4.62
N ASP A 9 -3.93 0.45 -5.63
CA ASP A 9 -5.32 0.62 -6.02
C ASP A 9 -6.20 -0.34 -5.21
N PHE A 10 -7.12 0.20 -4.40
CA PHE A 10 -8.01 -0.58 -3.55
C PHE A 10 -9.08 -1.35 -4.34
N HIS A 11 -9.29 -1.03 -5.62
CA HIS A 11 -10.10 -1.85 -6.52
C HIS A 11 -9.31 -2.98 -7.18
N ASN A 12 -7.97 -2.94 -7.12
CA ASN A 12 -7.10 -3.96 -7.70
C ASN A 12 -6.80 -5.10 -6.70
N ALA A 13 -7.86 -5.63 -6.09
CA ALA A 13 -7.78 -6.78 -5.22
C ALA A 13 -7.89 -8.09 -6.02
N ASP A 14 -7.25 -9.15 -5.51
CA ASP A 14 -7.44 -10.51 -6.01
C ASP A 14 -8.70 -11.17 -5.42
N GLU A 15 -8.98 -12.42 -5.79
CA GLU A 15 -10.14 -13.17 -5.30
C GLU A 15 -10.10 -13.42 -3.78
N GLN A 16 -8.93 -13.29 -3.16
CA GLN A 16 -8.71 -13.42 -1.71
C GLN A 16 -8.75 -12.06 -0.99
N SER A 17 -9.15 -10.99 -1.69
CA SER A 17 -9.20 -9.63 -1.16
C SER A 17 -7.83 -9.07 -0.74
N ARG A 18 -6.75 -9.50 -1.42
CA ARG A 18 -5.38 -8.97 -1.26
C ARG A 18 -5.08 -7.98 -2.38
N LEU A 19 -4.45 -6.85 -2.06
CA LEU A 19 -4.14 -5.82 -3.05
C LEU A 19 -2.95 -6.22 -3.92
N ARG A 20 -3.09 -6.18 -5.24
CA ARG A 20 -1.98 -6.46 -6.16
C ARG A 20 -1.02 -5.27 -6.22
N LEU A 21 0.26 -5.53 -5.95
CA LEU A 21 1.34 -4.53 -5.95
C LEU A 21 2.02 -4.42 -7.32
N ASN A 22 1.21 -4.30 -8.38
CA ASN A 22 1.66 -4.25 -9.77
C ASN A 22 1.26 -2.96 -10.51
N CYS A 23 0.61 -2.00 -9.82
CA CYS A 23 0.23 -0.73 -10.41
C CYS A 23 1.46 0.13 -10.72
N VAL A 24 1.33 1.02 -11.72
CA VAL A 24 2.39 1.96 -12.10
C VAL A 24 2.86 2.78 -10.90
N GLY A 25 1.93 3.36 -10.13
CA GLY A 25 2.27 4.13 -8.93
C GLY A 25 3.00 3.29 -7.86
N THR A 26 2.65 2.02 -7.71
CA THR A 26 3.36 1.09 -6.80
C THR A 26 4.82 0.93 -7.24
N ILE A 27 5.05 0.68 -8.53
CA ILE A 27 6.39 0.48 -9.09
C ILE A 27 7.23 1.76 -8.97
N GLU A 28 6.62 2.93 -9.23
CA GLU A 28 7.26 4.23 -9.07
C GLU A 28 7.67 4.48 -7.62
N ASP A 29 6.81 4.19 -6.65
CA ASP A 29 7.13 4.33 -5.23
C ASP A 29 8.24 3.38 -4.78
N LEU A 30 8.17 2.11 -5.17
CA LEU A 30 9.19 1.12 -4.85
C LEU A 30 10.55 1.53 -5.43
N SER A 31 10.57 2.02 -6.66
CA SER A 31 11.79 2.51 -7.32
C SER A 31 12.33 3.76 -6.63
N ARG A 32 11.47 4.76 -6.38
CA ARG A 32 11.82 6.02 -5.73
C ARG A 32 12.40 5.81 -4.32
N GLN A 33 11.86 4.85 -3.59
CA GLN A 33 12.27 4.54 -2.22
C GLN A 33 13.35 3.43 -2.17
N ASN A 34 13.74 2.87 -3.32
CA ASN A 34 14.68 1.76 -3.45
C ASN A 34 14.29 0.53 -2.58
N ILE A 35 13.00 0.19 -2.58
CA ILE A 35 12.43 -0.91 -1.79
C ILE A 35 12.30 -2.14 -2.67
N LYS A 36 12.79 -3.27 -2.14
CA LYS A 36 12.52 -4.60 -2.69
C LYS A 36 11.49 -5.30 -1.81
N LEU A 37 10.39 -5.70 -2.42
CA LEU A 37 9.31 -6.43 -1.74
C LEU A 37 9.81 -7.79 -1.24
N GLN A 38 9.43 -8.13 -0.01
CA GLN A 38 9.74 -9.40 0.63
C GLN A 38 8.53 -9.89 1.43
N ASN A 39 8.36 -11.21 1.53
CA ASN A 39 7.31 -11.80 2.34
C ASN A 39 7.38 -11.33 3.81
N GLY A 40 6.25 -10.93 4.37
CA GLY A 40 6.15 -10.43 5.75
C GLY A 40 6.56 -8.97 5.93
N GLN A 41 6.97 -8.28 4.86
CA GLN A 41 7.28 -6.85 4.92
C GLN A 41 6.01 -6.04 5.18
N LEU A 42 6.08 -5.13 6.16
CA LEU A 42 5.00 -4.20 6.49
C LEU A 42 5.10 -2.94 5.63
N LEU A 43 3.97 -2.56 5.01
CA LEU A 43 3.82 -1.36 4.21
C LEU A 43 2.57 -0.59 4.67
N THR A 44 2.57 0.72 4.45
CA THR A 44 1.33 1.51 4.48
C THR A 44 0.92 1.74 3.03
N LEU A 45 -0.23 1.19 2.65
CA LEU A 45 -0.77 1.29 1.30
C LEU A 45 -1.69 2.49 1.23
N TYR A 46 -1.52 3.35 0.23
CA TYR A 46 -2.32 4.54 0.08
C TYR A 46 -2.93 4.67 -1.32
N SER A 47 -4.09 5.30 -1.39
CA SER A 47 -4.79 5.63 -2.63
C SER A 47 -5.65 6.87 -2.40
N GLU A 48 -5.36 7.94 -3.14
CA GLU A 48 -6.04 9.24 -2.97
C GLU A 48 -6.03 9.69 -1.50
N GLU A 49 -7.20 9.75 -0.87
CA GLU A 49 -7.41 10.15 0.53
C GLU A 49 -7.54 8.95 1.48
N LEU A 50 -7.19 7.73 1.06
CA LEU A 50 -7.29 6.51 1.85
C LEU A 50 -5.92 5.90 2.11
N GLU A 51 -5.74 5.33 3.29
CA GLU A 51 -4.58 4.50 3.61
C GLU A 51 -4.92 3.33 4.54
N VAL A 52 -4.12 2.27 4.45
CA VAL A 52 -4.25 1.08 5.29
C VAL A 52 -2.89 0.41 5.45
N ASP A 53 -2.66 -0.23 6.59
CA ASP A 53 -1.44 -1.03 6.75
C ASP A 53 -1.63 -2.41 6.16
N GLY A 54 -0.60 -2.92 5.50
CA GLY A 54 -0.63 -4.20 4.80
C GLY A 54 0.66 -4.99 4.97
N VAL A 55 0.53 -6.31 4.84
CA VAL A 55 1.64 -7.26 4.88
C VAL A 55 1.88 -7.80 3.49
N VAL A 56 3.10 -7.63 2.98
CA VAL A 56 3.51 -8.13 1.67
C VAL A 56 3.55 -9.66 1.67
N GLN A 57 2.97 -10.24 0.64
CA GLN A 57 2.99 -11.66 0.35
C GLN A 57 3.22 -11.89 -1.14
N TYR A 58 3.96 -12.93 -1.49
CA TYR A 58 4.05 -13.37 -2.88
C TYR A 58 2.88 -14.33 -3.19
N SER A 59 2.10 -14.02 -4.21
CA SER A 59 1.05 -14.89 -4.73
C SER A 59 1.66 -15.81 -5.79
N GLU A 60 1.84 -17.08 -5.46
CA GLU A 60 2.29 -18.10 -6.43
C GLU A 60 1.26 -18.30 -7.56
N GLU A 61 -0.04 -18.16 -7.25
CA GLU A 61 -1.14 -18.34 -8.20
C GLU A 61 -1.13 -17.31 -9.33
N GLU A 62 -0.90 -16.05 -8.99
CA GLU A 62 -0.82 -14.95 -9.97
C GLU A 62 0.63 -14.57 -10.33
N SER A 63 1.62 -15.24 -9.72
CA SER A 63 3.06 -14.98 -9.88
C SER A 63 3.45 -13.51 -9.64
N LEU A 64 2.80 -12.84 -8.67
CA LEU A 64 3.00 -11.42 -8.37
C LEU A 64 2.96 -11.12 -6.87
N TRP A 65 3.48 -9.95 -6.49
CA TRP A 65 3.41 -9.47 -5.12
C TRP A 65 2.04 -8.89 -4.81
N VAL A 66 1.47 -9.32 -3.69
CA VAL A 66 0.23 -8.82 -3.14
C VAL A 66 0.46 -8.28 -1.73
N ALA A 67 -0.48 -7.51 -1.22
CA ALA A 67 -0.53 -7.12 0.18
C ALA A 67 -1.84 -7.56 0.82
N VAL A 68 -1.71 -8.25 1.95
CA VAL A 68 -2.83 -8.61 2.82
C VAL A 68 -3.15 -7.40 3.68
N ILE A 69 -4.39 -6.93 3.63
CA ILE A 69 -4.86 -5.78 4.40
C ILE A 69 -6.11 -6.16 5.22
N ASP A 70 -6.38 -5.36 6.24
CA ASP A 70 -7.66 -5.38 6.93
C ASP A 70 -8.54 -4.24 6.38
N TRP A 71 -9.61 -4.60 5.66
CA TRP A 71 -10.52 -3.65 5.03
C TRP A 71 -11.32 -2.83 6.04
N GLU A 72 -11.48 -3.30 7.28
CA GLU A 72 -12.13 -2.55 8.35
C GLU A 72 -11.19 -1.50 8.97
N GLN A 73 -9.89 -1.57 8.66
CA GLN A 73 -8.84 -0.66 9.17
C GLN A 73 -8.43 0.41 8.15
N ILE A 74 -9.18 0.58 7.06
CA ILE A 74 -8.94 1.66 6.09
C ILE A 74 -9.24 3.00 6.77
N ARG A 75 -8.27 3.90 6.69
CA ARG A 75 -8.33 5.24 7.30
C ARG A 75 -8.36 6.28 6.20
N GLN A 76 -9.10 7.37 6.43
CA GLN A 76 -8.93 8.56 5.62
C GLN A 76 -7.63 9.25 6.02
N VAL A 77 -6.80 9.58 5.03
CA VAL A 77 -5.66 10.46 5.21
C VAL A 77 -6.24 11.86 5.39
N GLU A 78 -6.33 12.33 6.64
CA GLU A 78 -6.58 13.74 6.88
C GLU A 78 -5.44 14.52 6.22
N ASP A 79 -5.79 15.34 5.22
CA ASP A 79 -4.89 16.33 4.66
C ASP A 79 -4.35 17.10 5.86
N MET A 80 -3.06 16.95 6.14
CA MET A 80 -2.40 17.69 7.20
C MET A 80 -2.30 19.13 6.68
N LEU A 81 -3.42 19.83 6.70
CA LEU A 81 -3.52 21.26 6.49
C LEU A 81 -2.61 21.86 7.53
N LEU A 82 -1.39 22.20 7.08
CA LEU A 82 -0.48 23.04 7.80
C LEU A 82 -1.26 24.29 8.18
N GLN A 83 -1.73 24.33 9.42
CA GLN A 83 -2.10 25.58 10.07
C GLN A 83 -0.80 26.37 10.19
N THR A 84 -0.41 27.05 9.12
CA THR A 84 0.49 28.20 9.22
C THR A 84 -0.31 29.31 9.88
N THR A 85 -0.44 29.22 11.19
CA THR A 85 -0.68 30.39 12.03
C THR A 85 0.70 30.99 12.29
N VAL A 86 1.01 32.10 11.61
CA VAL A 86 1.43 33.40 12.17
C VAL A 86 1.55 34.45 11.07
#